data_AF-A0A7L4ZS99-F1
#
_entry.id   AF-A0A7L4ZS99-F1
#
_cell.length_a   1.000
_cell.length_b   1.000
_cell.length_c   1.000
_cell.angle_alpha   90.00
_cell.angle_beta   90.00
_cell.angle_gamma   90.00
#
_symmetry.space_group_name_H-M   'P 1'
#
loop_
_entity.id
_entity.type
_entity.pdbx_description
1 polymer ?
#
loop_
_entity_poly.entity_id
_entity_poly.type
_entity_poly.pdbx_seq_one_letter_code
_entity_poly.pdbx_strand_id
1 'polypeptide(L)'
;MPHQLLLVVETTLHLPGLGLLVMSSPHEAGLRRFPLHANLEVEVRLAEGPLTVPASVEELQRGLDGERPEYVLLLESDAVPELPTGTEIWLSEEWAGIYGV
;
A
#
# COMPACT_ATOMS: atom_id res chain seq x y z
N MET A 1 -10.55 -15.26 -8.09
CA MET A 1 -9.64 -14.74 -9.14
C MET A 1 -8.24 -14.57 -8.53
N PRO A 2 -7.12 -14.35 -9.26
CA PRO A 2 -5.84 -14.15 -8.59
C PRO A 2 -5.89 -12.86 -7.76
N HIS A 3 -5.65 -12.97 -6.45
CA HIS A 3 -5.38 -11.79 -5.63
C HIS A 3 -4.01 -11.25 -6.05
N GLN A 4 -3.91 -9.94 -6.30
CA GLN A 4 -2.64 -9.32 -6.66
C GLN A 4 -1.96 -8.75 -5.41
N LEU A 5 -0.81 -9.30 -5.04
CA LEU A 5 0.03 -8.72 -3.98
C LEU A 5 0.54 -7.35 -4.45
N LEU A 6 0.26 -6.31 -3.68
CA LEU A 6 0.74 -4.95 -3.94
C LEU A 6 2.07 -4.73 -3.25
N LEU A 7 2.11 -5.03 -1.95
CA LEU A 7 3.29 -4.87 -1.11
C LEU A 7 3.33 -5.78 0.10
N VAL A 8 4.53 -5.97 0.65
CA VAL A 8 4.81 -6.53 1.97
C VAL A 8 5.40 -5.42 2.84
N VAL A 9 4.74 -5.14 3.96
CA VAL A 9 5.09 -4.06 4.88
C VAL A 9 6.49 -4.27 5.43
N GLU A 10 7.38 -3.29 5.25
CA GLU A 10 8.64 -3.22 5.97
C GLU A 10 8.53 -2.26 7.14
N THR A 11 7.99 -1.07 6.88
CA THR A 11 7.83 -0.02 7.87
C THR A 11 6.57 0.79 7.58
N THR A 12 5.98 1.34 8.63
CA THR A 12 4.82 2.21 8.53
C THR A 12 5.05 3.52 9.26
N LEU A 13 4.43 4.59 8.78
CA LEU A 13 4.44 5.89 9.40
C LEU A 13 3.01 6.40 9.53
N HIS A 14 2.55 6.63 10.76
CA HIS A 14 1.25 7.23 11.00
C HIS A 14 1.29 8.72 10.68
N LEU A 15 0.38 9.17 9.80
CA LEU A 15 0.21 10.53 9.37
C LEU A 15 -1.13 11.06 9.92
N PRO A 16 -1.13 11.79 11.05
CA PRO A 16 -2.37 12.20 11.71
C PRO A 16 -3.31 12.99 10.78
N GLY A 17 -4.55 12.51 10.65
CA GLY A 17 -5.57 13.13 9.79
C GLY A 17 -5.48 12.75 8.31
N LEU A 18 -4.55 11.84 7.95
CA LEU A 18 -4.41 11.27 6.61
C LEU A 18 -4.50 9.74 6.64
N GLY A 19 -3.94 9.09 7.68
CA GLY A 19 -3.96 7.66 7.88
C GLY A 19 -2.55 7.07 8.03
N LEU A 20 -2.30 5.90 7.44
CA LEU A 20 -1.05 5.15 7.62
C LEU A 20 -0.28 5.03 6.31
N LEU A 21 0.92 5.62 6.27
CA LEU A 21 1.84 5.44 5.15
C LEU A 21 2.55 4.10 5.29
N VAL A 22 2.48 3.28 4.26
CA VAL A 22 3.03 1.94 4.22
C VAL A 22 4.15 1.88 3.20
N MET A 23 5.31 1.46 3.66
CA MET A 23 6.54 1.40 2.88
C MET A 23 7.07 -0.03 2.87
N SER A 24 7.63 -0.41 1.74
CA SER A 24 8.29 -1.69 1.53
C SER A 24 9.71 -1.47 1.00
N SER A 25 10.53 -2.52 1.06
CA SER A 25 11.86 -2.48 0.46
C SER A 25 11.75 -2.17 -1.05
N PRO A 26 12.77 -1.55 -1.66
CA PRO A 26 12.71 -0.92 -3.00
C PRO A 26 12.46 -1.85 -4.22
N HIS A 27 11.93 -3.06 -4.04
CA HIS A 27 11.72 -4.06 -5.09
C HIS A 27 10.27 -4.39 -5.43
N GLU A 28 9.29 -3.62 -4.97
CA GLU A 28 7.90 -3.98 -5.24
C GLU A 28 7.35 -3.37 -6.53
N ALA A 29 7.48 -4.17 -7.59
CA ALA A 29 6.85 -3.93 -8.87
C ALA A 29 5.31 -3.90 -8.82
N GLY A 30 4.71 -4.27 -7.68
CA GLY A 30 3.25 -4.27 -7.45
C GLY A 30 2.63 -2.90 -7.70
N LEU A 31 3.09 -1.88 -6.98
CA LEU A 31 2.52 -0.53 -7.02
C LEU A 31 2.80 0.23 -8.33
N ARG A 32 3.95 -0.02 -8.96
CA ARG A 32 4.41 0.73 -10.16
C ARG A 32 3.50 0.60 -11.38
N ARG A 33 2.56 -0.36 -11.38
CA ARG A 33 1.58 -0.53 -12.46
C ARG A 33 0.41 0.44 -12.37
N PHE A 34 0.22 1.06 -11.21
CA PHE A 34 -0.85 2.02 -10.96
C PHE A 34 -0.35 3.44 -11.18
N PRO A 35 -1.19 4.36 -11.70
CA PRO A 35 -0.88 5.77 -11.71
C PRO A 35 -0.63 6.30 -10.29
N LEU A 36 0.20 7.34 -10.19
CA LEU A 36 0.35 8.08 -8.95
C LEU A 36 -1.00 8.72 -8.55
N HIS A 37 -1.29 8.74 -7.26
CA HIS A 37 -2.56 9.16 -6.65
C HIS A 37 -3.78 8.34 -7.11
N ALA A 38 -3.56 7.14 -7.64
CA ALA A 38 -4.65 6.22 -7.90
C ALA A 38 -5.25 5.75 -6.58
N ASN A 39 -6.54 6.03 -6.39
CA ASN A 39 -7.32 5.42 -5.33
C ASN A 39 -7.53 3.94 -5.66
N LEU A 40 -7.39 3.09 -4.65
CA LEU A 40 -7.56 1.66 -4.68
C LEU A 40 -8.33 1.25 -3.43
N GLU A 41 -8.96 0.09 -3.48
CA GLU A 41 -9.34 -0.62 -2.26
C GLU A 41 -8.43 -1.82 -2.09
N VAL A 42 -7.81 -1.92 -0.91
CA VAL A 42 -6.83 -2.95 -0.60
C VAL A 42 -7.29 -3.82 0.55
N GLU A 43 -6.81 -5.06 0.56
CA GLU A 43 -6.99 -6.01 1.65
C GLU A 43 -5.67 -6.16 2.40
N VAL A 44 -5.68 -5.77 3.68
CA VAL A 44 -4.57 -5.98 4.62
C VAL A 44 -4.78 -7.31 5.32
N ARG A 45 -3.84 -8.25 5.18
CA ARG A 45 -3.97 -9.58 5.80
C ARG A 45 -3.34 -9.60 7.18
N LEU A 46 -4.19 -9.48 8.20
CA LEU A 46 -3.80 -9.53 9.61
C LEU A 46 -4.06 -10.90 10.22
N ALA A 47 -3.46 -11.17 11.38
CA ALA A 47 -3.68 -12.40 12.13
C ALA A 47 -5.13 -12.54 12.62
N GLU A 48 -5.79 -11.42 12.92
CA GLU A 48 -7.18 -11.35 13.35
C GLU A 48 -8.19 -11.51 12.18
N GLY A 49 -7.70 -11.37 10.94
CA GLY A 49 -8.50 -11.45 9.72
C GLY A 49 -8.15 -10.36 8.70
N PRO A 50 -8.62 -10.50 7.45
CA PRO A 50 -8.42 -9.47 6.43
C PRO A 50 -9.20 -8.19 6.78
N LEU A 51 -8.56 -7.04 6.56
CA LEU A 51 -9.17 -5.73 6.69
C LEU A 51 -9.14 -5.02 5.34
N THR A 52 -10.31 -4.63 4.85
CA THR A 52 -10.44 -3.84 3.61
C THR A 52 -10.34 -2.36 3.92
N VAL A 53 -9.48 -1.63 3.22
CA VAL A 53 -9.22 -0.21 3.47
C VAL A 53 -9.07 0.54 2.13
N PRO A 54 -9.65 1.75 1.99
CA PRO A 54 -9.28 2.65 0.90
C PRO A 54 -7.81 3.04 1.01
N ALA A 55 -7.14 3.13 -0.13
CA ALA A 55 -5.74 3.50 -0.18
C ALA A 55 -5.39 4.27 -1.45
N SER A 56 -4.37 5.11 -1.37
CA SER A 56 -3.80 5.81 -2.52
C SER A 56 -2.36 5.38 -2.78
N VAL A 57 -2.03 5.25 -4.06
CA VAL A 57 -0.63 5.04 -4.49
C VAL A 57 0.09 6.37 -4.46
N GLU A 58 1.13 6.45 -3.65
CA GLU A 58 1.85 7.69 -3.38
C GLU A 58 3.34 7.56 -3.73
N GLU A 59 4.02 8.70 -3.77
CA GLU A 59 5.46 8.78 -4.03
C GLU A 59 6.17 9.34 -2.79
N LEU A 60 7.20 8.62 -2.33
CA LEU A 60 8.08 9.06 -1.26
C LEU A 60 9.49 9.29 -1.81
N GLN A 61 9.97 10.51 -1.70
CA GLN A 61 11.37 10.84 -1.93
C GLN A 61 12.14 10.67 -0.62
N ARG A 62 13.00 9.65 -0.54
CA ARG A 62 14.02 9.54 0.50
C ARG A 62 15.35 10.05 -0.07
N GLY A 63 16.14 10.77 0.74
CA GLY A 63 17.52 11.12 0.40
C GLY A 63 17.74 12.48 -0.30
N LEU A 64 18.96 12.66 -0.82
CA LEU A 64 19.42 13.83 -1.57
C LEU A 64 19.03 13.71 -3.06
N ASP A 65 19.09 14.82 -3.79
CA ASP A 65 18.82 14.87 -5.24
C ASP A 65 19.51 13.73 -6.01
N GLY A 66 18.70 12.88 -6.67
CA GLY A 66 19.19 11.83 -7.58
C GLY A 66 18.78 10.40 -7.21
N GLU A 67 18.27 10.14 -6.00
CA GLU A 67 17.66 8.85 -5.67
C GLU A 67 16.32 8.67 -6.39
N ARG A 68 16.01 7.43 -6.80
CA ARG A 68 14.74 7.14 -7.45
C ARG A 68 13.63 7.20 -6.40
N PRO A 69 12.51 7.87 -6.69
CA PRO A 69 11.39 7.87 -5.77
C PRO A 69 10.86 6.46 -5.51
N GLU A 70 10.46 6.23 -4.26
CA GLU A 70 9.81 5.00 -3.80
C GLU A 70 8.30 5.15 -3.97
N TYR A 71 7.67 4.12 -4.54
CA TYR A 71 6.21 4.04 -4.56
C TYR A 71 5.78 3.46 -3.22
N VAL A 72 4.85 4.15 -2.56
CA VAL A 72 4.33 3.78 -1.25
C VAL A 72 2.81 3.74 -1.31
N LEU A 73 2.18 3.19 -0.28
CA LEU A 73 0.73 3.13 -0.18
C LEU A 73 0.27 3.91 1.05
N LEU A 74 -0.62 4.88 0.87
CA LEU A 74 -1.28 5.55 1.97
C LEU A 74 -2.60 4.84 2.24
N LEU A 75 -2.73 4.19 3.40
CA LEU A 75 -4.01 3.65 3.87
C LEU A 75 -4.82 4.80 4.46
N GLU A 76 -5.93 5.14 3.84
CA GLU A 76 -6.73 6.35 4.12
C GLU A 76 -7.70 6.13 5.28
N SER A 77 -7.16 5.76 6.43
CA SER A 77 -7.96 5.54 7.63
C SER A 77 -7.12 5.65 8.90
N ASP A 78 -7.53 6.55 9.79
CA ASP A 78 -6.94 6.68 11.14
C ASP A 78 -7.29 5.47 12.04
N ALA A 79 -8.19 4.59 11.60
CA ALA A 79 -8.56 3.38 12.34
C ALA A 79 -7.61 2.20 12.07
N VAL A 80 -6.71 2.33 11.09
CA VAL A 80 -5.72 1.28 10.80
C VAL A 80 -4.56 1.41 11.78
N PRO A 81 -4.32 0.40 12.63
CA PRO A 81 -3.19 0.43 13.56
C PRO A 81 -1.87 0.30 12.80
N GLU A 82 -0.76 0.56 13.49
CA GLU A 82 0.57 0.25 12.98
C GLU A 82 0.64 -1.21 12.51
N LEU A 83 1.12 -1.42 11.29
CA LEU A 83 1.15 -2.76 10.69
C LEU A 83 2.50 -3.44 10.99
N PRO A 84 2.50 -4.69 11.48
CA PRO A 84 3.73 -5.44 11.67
C PRO A 84 4.53 -5.59 10.38
N THR A 85 5.86 -5.58 10.47
CA THR A 85 6.74 -5.98 9.36
C THR A 85 6.37 -7.38 8.88
N GLY A 86 6.32 -7.58 7.56
CA GLY A 86 5.90 -8.82 6.91
C GLY A 86 4.39 -8.90 6.63
N THR A 87 3.60 -7.91 7.06
CA THR A 87 2.16 -7.86 6.71
C THR A 87 2.01 -7.74 5.20
N GLU A 88 1.14 -8.55 4.60
CA GLU A 88 0.87 -8.48 3.17
C GLU A 88 -0.32 -7.57 2.89
N ILE A 89 -0.19 -6.72 1.87
CA ILE A 89 -1.28 -5.89 1.34
C ILE A 89 -1.56 -6.29 -0.10
N TRP A 90 -2.82 -6.63 -0.36
CA TRP A 90 -3.31 -7.15 -1.62
C TRP A 90 -4.32 -6.18 -2.22
N LEU A 91 -4.43 -6.17 -3.55
CA LEU A 91 -5.55 -5.51 -4.21
C LEU A 91 -6.83 -6.29 -3.93
N SER A 92 -7.92 -5.60 -3.60
CA SER A 92 -9.23 -6.24 -3.45
C SER A 92 -9.68 -6.91 -4.76
N GLU A 93 -10.51 -7.95 -4.66
CA GLU A 93 -10.99 -8.68 -5.84
C GLU A 93 -11.78 -7.78 -6.81
N GLU A 94 -12.58 -6.84 -6.29
CA GLU A 94 -13.31 -5.87 -7.10
C GLU A 94 -12.35 -5.01 -7.94
N TRP A 95 -11.33 -4.45 -7.28
CA TRP A 95 -10.37 -3.58 -7.96
C TRP A 95 -9.42 -4.34 -8.88
N ALA A 96 -9.10 -5.60 -8.57
CA ALA A 96 -8.38 -6.48 -9.48
C ALA A 96 -9.15 -6.68 -10.79
N GLY A 97 -10.48 -6.87 -10.71
CA GLY A 97 -11.36 -6.92 -11.87
C GLY A 97 -11.36 -5.63 -12.71
N ILE A 98 -11.35 -4.47 -12.05
CA ILE A 98 -11.30 -3.14 -12.72
C ILE A 98 -9.98 -2.95 -13.48
N TYR A 99 -8.86 -3.35 -12.88
CA TYR A 99 -7.53 -3.19 -13.47
C TYR A 99 -7.09 -4.37 -14.36
N GLY A 100 -7.87 -5.45 -14.41
CA GLY A 100 -7.58 -6.63 -15.21
C GLY A 100 -6.33 -7.38 -14.74
N VAL A 101 -6.09 -7.43 -13.43
CA VAL A 101 -4.93 -8.08 -12.79
C VAL A 101 -5.33 -9.29 -11.95
#